data_AF-G2T4B9-F1
#
_entry.id   AF-G2T4B9-F1
#
_cell.length_a   1.000
_cell.length_b   1.000
_cell.length_c   1.000
_cell.angle_alpha   90.00
_cell.angle_beta   90.00
_cell.angle_gamma   90.00
#
_symmetry.space_group_name_H-M   'P 1'
#
loop_
_entity.id
_entity.type
_entity.pdbx_description
1 polymer ?
#
loop_
_entity_poly.entity_id
_entity_poly.type
_entity_poly.pdbx_seq_one_letter_code
_entity_poly.pdbx_strand_id
1 'polypeptide(L)'
;MKKLGKKAGKAASMKKAGHRAAGKAASMKKAGHGTLGKAAVLANKAAQEKKADVPGEWLYLAPETVGVRQIADVLEGTCEMEIWQEAGVLEIMYGGEASMDMEEGKIHPRDQVTAAFAEEHDCDRVYLVTFSAEEYEKVLPVMRHILQECGGIFCGDTEDFKPILTE
;
A
#
# COMPACT_ATOMS: atom_id res chain seq x y z
N MET A 1 1.35 5.62 -48.60
CA MET A 1 1.90 4.45 -49.35
C MET A 1 3.29 4.11 -48.83
N LYS A 2 3.71 2.82 -48.88
CA LYS A 2 5.08 2.30 -48.60
C LYS A 2 5.52 2.41 -47.11
N LYS A 3 6.26 1.46 -46.52
CA LYS A 3 6.42 0.01 -46.81
C LYS A 3 7.04 -0.69 -45.58
N LEU A 4 6.80 -1.99 -45.40
CA LEU A 4 7.56 -2.82 -44.44
C LEU A 4 9.04 -2.95 -44.86
N GLY A 5 9.94 -3.15 -43.89
CA GLY A 5 11.38 -3.33 -44.11
C GLY A 5 12.06 -4.31 -43.15
N LYS A 6 11.77 -5.62 -43.27
CA LYS A 6 12.63 -6.67 -42.67
C LYS A 6 14.02 -6.65 -43.32
N LYS A 7 15.09 -6.77 -42.52
CA LYS A 7 16.34 -7.42 -42.93
C LYS A 7 16.93 -8.24 -41.78
N ALA A 8 17.38 -9.44 -42.12
CA ALA A 8 18.33 -10.21 -41.32
C ALA A 8 19.69 -10.21 -42.05
N GLY A 9 20.79 -10.38 -41.30
CA GLY A 9 22.17 -10.46 -41.80
C GLY A 9 23.01 -11.30 -40.83
N LYS A 10 24.09 -11.94 -41.31
CA LYS A 10 24.73 -13.08 -40.61
C LYS A 10 26.25 -13.13 -40.83
N ALA A 11 27.01 -13.44 -39.77
CA ALA A 11 28.48 -13.68 -39.72
C ALA A 11 29.34 -12.43 -40.07
N ALA A 12 30.68 -12.36 -39.86
CA ALA A 12 31.74 -13.30 -39.45
C ALA A 12 32.95 -12.48 -38.86
N SER A 13 34.13 -12.98 -38.40
CA SER A 13 34.68 -14.34 -38.17
C SER A 13 36.00 -14.31 -37.34
N MET A 14 36.20 -15.23 -36.38
CA MET A 14 37.51 -15.64 -35.79
C MET A 14 38.28 -14.53 -35.00
N LYS A 15 39.48 -14.68 -34.38
CA LYS A 15 40.53 -15.74 -34.40
C LYS A 15 41.55 -15.61 -33.23
N LYS A 16 41.91 -16.74 -32.55
CA LYS A 16 43.14 -16.94 -31.70
C LYS A 16 43.36 -15.98 -30.50
N ALA A 17 44.29 -16.22 -29.55
CA ALA A 17 44.84 -17.45 -28.93
C ALA A 17 45.68 -17.07 -27.68
N GLY A 18 45.84 -17.99 -26.71
CA GLY A 18 46.74 -17.79 -25.57
C GLY A 18 46.82 -18.99 -24.62
N HIS A 19 47.79 -19.88 -24.82
CA HIS A 19 48.07 -20.98 -23.88
C HIS A 19 49.28 -20.65 -23.01
N ARG A 20 49.17 -20.88 -21.68
CA ARG A 20 50.21 -21.50 -20.84
C ARG A 20 49.59 -21.98 -19.51
N ALA A 21 50.30 -22.83 -18.78
CA ALA A 21 49.68 -23.70 -17.77
C ALA A 21 50.55 -23.93 -16.52
N ALA A 22 49.84 -24.19 -15.41
CA ALA A 22 50.21 -25.04 -14.27
C ALA A 22 48.88 -25.75 -13.85
N GLY A 23 48.83 -26.99 -13.37
CA GLY A 23 49.57 -27.51 -12.22
C GLY A 23 48.83 -27.07 -10.94
N LYS A 24 48.26 -27.95 -10.11
CA LYS A 24 48.55 -29.38 -9.86
C LYS A 24 47.30 -30.05 -9.23
N ALA A 25 47.06 -31.34 -9.51
CA ALA A 25 45.93 -32.07 -8.93
C ALA A 25 46.24 -32.62 -7.52
N ALA A 26 45.22 -32.68 -6.67
CA ALA A 26 45.14 -33.47 -5.44
C ALA A 26 43.76 -34.16 -5.39
N SER A 27 43.59 -35.21 -4.58
CA SER A 27 42.53 -36.22 -4.76
C SER A 27 41.75 -36.54 -3.48
N MET A 28 40.70 -37.37 -3.65
CA MET A 28 40.02 -38.20 -2.65
C MET A 28 38.75 -37.67 -1.94
N LYS A 29 37.61 -37.94 -2.59
CA LYS A 29 36.62 -38.97 -2.17
C LYS A 29 35.77 -38.75 -0.89
N LYS A 30 34.54 -38.27 -1.14
CA LYS A 30 33.24 -38.82 -0.67
C LYS A 30 32.95 -38.93 0.85
N ALA A 31 32.08 -38.05 1.36
CA ALA A 31 30.75 -38.39 1.91
C ALA A 31 30.08 -37.15 2.54
N GLY A 32 28.77 -36.93 2.34
CA GLY A 32 28.04 -35.83 2.98
C GLY A 32 26.66 -35.57 2.36
N HIS A 33 25.65 -35.39 3.21
CA HIS A 33 24.27 -35.06 2.84
C HIS A 33 24.15 -33.69 2.14
N GLY A 34 23.23 -33.59 1.17
CA GLY A 34 22.24 -32.51 1.12
C GLY A 34 22.62 -31.13 0.59
N THR A 35 21.67 -30.53 -0.14
CA THR A 35 21.48 -29.08 -0.35
C THR A 35 22.68 -28.23 -0.81
N LEU A 36 22.69 -27.87 -2.09
CA LEU A 36 23.47 -26.73 -2.60
C LEU A 36 22.55 -25.55 -2.97
N GLY A 37 22.73 -24.43 -2.27
CA GLY A 37 22.74 -23.10 -2.89
C GLY A 37 21.44 -22.51 -3.44
N LYS A 38 20.50 -22.13 -2.54
CA LYS A 38 19.74 -20.88 -2.72
C LYS A 38 20.06 -19.91 -1.58
N ALA A 39 21.20 -19.21 -1.72
CA ALA A 39 21.60 -18.14 -0.82
C ALA A 39 20.76 -16.88 -1.10
N ALA A 40 19.54 -16.84 -0.56
CA ALA A 40 18.63 -15.69 -0.68
C ALA A 40 17.61 -15.54 0.47
N VAL A 41 17.65 -16.41 1.50
CA VAL A 41 16.75 -16.35 2.67
C VAL A 41 17.50 -16.72 3.94
N LEU A 42 18.06 -15.74 4.65
CA LEU A 42 18.45 -15.79 6.08
C LEU A 42 19.04 -14.43 6.53
N ALA A 43 18.20 -13.38 6.53
CA ALA A 43 18.52 -12.07 7.11
C ALA A 43 17.30 -11.45 7.82
N ASN A 44 16.11 -11.63 7.25
CA ASN A 44 14.87 -11.01 7.73
C ASN A 44 14.17 -11.86 8.82
N LYS A 45 14.89 -12.24 9.89
CA LYS A 45 14.31 -12.99 11.04
C LYS A 45 14.87 -12.58 12.40
N ALA A 46 15.07 -11.28 12.59
CA ALA A 46 15.47 -10.66 13.85
C ALA A 46 14.78 -9.30 14.10
N ALA A 47 13.62 -9.06 13.46
CA ALA A 47 12.80 -7.87 13.62
C ALA A 47 11.30 -8.22 13.43
N GLN A 48 10.84 -9.28 14.09
CA GLN A 48 9.40 -9.42 14.39
C GLN A 48 9.11 -8.71 15.70
N GLU A 49 9.19 -7.39 15.65
CA GLU A 49 8.35 -6.57 16.52
C GLU A 49 6.89 -6.94 16.23
N LYS A 50 6.02 -6.85 17.24
CA LYS A 50 4.60 -7.15 17.02
C LYS A 50 4.04 -6.03 16.16
N LYS A 51 3.90 -6.24 14.85
CA LYS A 51 2.99 -5.42 14.05
C LYS A 51 1.64 -5.46 14.77
N ALA A 52 1.10 -4.28 15.07
CA ALA A 52 -0.27 -4.17 15.52
C ALA A 52 -1.19 -4.74 14.43
N ASP A 53 -2.39 -5.18 14.83
CA ASP A 53 -3.37 -5.80 13.94
C ASP A 53 -4.09 -4.70 13.14
N VAL A 54 -3.32 -4.04 12.27
CA VAL A 54 -3.73 -2.88 11.46
C VAL A 54 -4.10 -3.39 10.06
N PRO A 55 -5.34 -3.16 9.60
CA PRO A 55 -5.74 -3.42 8.23
C PRO A 55 -4.88 -2.68 7.21
N GLY A 56 -4.72 -3.28 6.02
CA GLY A 56 -4.04 -2.62 4.90
C GLY A 56 -4.89 -1.54 4.22
N GLU A 57 -6.21 -1.65 4.32
CA GLU A 57 -7.21 -0.78 3.71
C GLU A 57 -8.26 -0.44 4.78
N TRP A 58 -8.76 0.80 4.77
CA TRP A 58 -9.70 1.34 5.76
C TRP A 58 -10.86 2.04 5.08
N LEU A 59 -12.00 2.15 5.77
CA LEU A 59 -13.14 2.96 5.36
C LEU A 59 -13.36 4.08 6.37
N TYR A 60 -13.75 5.26 5.88
CA TYR A 60 -14.42 6.29 6.67
C TYR A 60 -15.86 6.41 6.17
N LEU A 61 -16.82 6.07 7.04
CA LEU A 61 -18.25 6.27 6.79
C LEU A 61 -18.65 7.60 7.42
N ALA A 62 -19.33 8.45 6.65
CA ALA A 62 -19.56 9.85 7.02
C ALA A 62 -20.99 10.32 6.70
N PRO A 63 -21.52 11.31 7.44
CA PRO A 63 -22.82 11.94 7.15
C PRO A 63 -22.89 12.57 5.74
N GLU A 64 -24.11 12.71 5.17
CA GLU A 64 -24.34 13.30 3.82
C GLU A 64 -23.62 14.65 3.60
N THR A 65 -23.43 15.45 4.64
CA THR A 65 -22.80 16.78 4.58
C THR A 65 -21.28 16.77 4.44
N VAL A 66 -20.60 15.67 4.79
CA VAL A 66 -19.13 15.60 4.90
C VAL A 66 -18.49 15.22 3.57
N GLY A 67 -18.31 16.20 2.68
CA GLY A 67 -17.49 16.04 1.46
C GLY A 67 -15.99 16.24 1.71
N VAL A 68 -15.12 15.84 0.78
CA VAL A 68 -13.64 16.05 0.87
C VAL A 68 -13.22 17.47 1.25
N ARG A 69 -13.97 18.49 0.79
CA ARG A 69 -13.71 19.88 1.14
C ARG A 69 -13.93 20.16 2.63
N GLN A 70 -14.97 19.58 3.23
CA GLN A 70 -15.28 19.75 4.65
C GLN A 70 -14.24 19.07 5.54
N ILE A 71 -13.73 17.90 5.12
CA ILE A 71 -12.63 17.19 5.78
C ILE A 71 -11.33 18.02 5.72
N ALA A 72 -11.04 18.65 4.57
CA ALA A 72 -9.88 19.52 4.43
C ALA A 72 -10.01 20.82 5.24
N ASP A 73 -11.20 21.45 5.27
CA ASP A 73 -11.43 22.69 6.01
C ASP A 73 -11.26 22.52 7.54
N VAL A 74 -11.54 21.35 8.11
CA VAL A 74 -11.30 21.08 9.55
C VAL A 74 -9.83 20.73 9.87
N LEU A 75 -9.03 20.39 8.85
CA LEU A 75 -7.59 20.11 8.95
C LEU A 75 -6.72 21.32 8.56
N GLU A 76 -7.32 22.48 8.26
CA GLU A 76 -6.58 23.68 7.85
C GLU A 76 -5.62 24.14 8.97
N GLY A 77 -4.34 24.21 8.64
CA GLY A 77 -3.28 24.61 9.57
C GLY A 77 -2.76 23.49 10.49
N THR A 78 -3.31 22.28 10.44
CA THR A 78 -2.74 21.10 11.13
C THR A 78 -1.92 20.20 10.19
N CYS A 79 -2.32 20.11 8.91
CA CYS A 79 -1.69 19.25 7.90
C CYS A 79 -1.45 20.02 6.59
N GLU A 80 -0.51 19.54 5.78
CA GLU A 80 -0.43 19.93 4.36
C GLU A 80 -1.35 19.00 3.55
N MET A 81 -2.01 19.50 2.50
CA MET A 81 -3.07 18.77 1.78
C MET A 81 -3.12 19.12 0.29
N GLU A 82 -3.46 18.15 -0.57
CA GLU A 82 -3.90 18.38 -1.95
C GLU A 82 -5.32 17.83 -2.15
N ILE A 83 -6.17 18.58 -2.87
CA ILE A 83 -7.59 18.25 -3.08
C ILE A 83 -7.90 18.19 -4.57
N TRP A 84 -8.34 17.03 -5.04
CA TRP A 84 -8.86 16.85 -6.41
C TRP A 84 -10.38 16.73 -6.33
N GLN A 85 -11.05 17.87 -6.16
CA GLN A 85 -12.45 17.96 -5.77
C GLN A 85 -13.41 17.28 -6.77
N GLU A 86 -13.14 17.36 -8.07
CA GLU A 86 -13.94 16.69 -9.10
C GLU A 86 -13.75 15.16 -9.15
N ALA A 87 -12.67 14.64 -8.56
CA ALA A 87 -12.43 13.22 -8.38
C ALA A 87 -12.98 12.70 -7.03
N GLY A 88 -13.29 13.60 -6.08
CA GLY A 88 -13.65 13.22 -4.71
C GLY A 88 -12.44 12.71 -3.91
N VAL A 89 -11.23 13.14 -4.24
CA VAL A 89 -9.99 12.68 -3.58
C VAL A 89 -9.33 13.81 -2.79
N LEU A 90 -8.83 13.49 -1.59
CA LEU A 90 -8.04 14.35 -0.71
C LEU A 90 -6.81 13.55 -0.24
N GLU A 91 -5.60 14.08 -0.47
CA GLU A 91 -4.35 13.58 0.12
C GLU A 91 -3.98 14.46 1.32
N ILE A 92 -3.70 13.85 2.48
CA ILE A 92 -3.35 14.52 3.74
C ILE A 92 -1.94 14.15 4.16
N MET A 93 -1.03 15.10 4.18
CA MET A 93 0.36 14.96 4.60
C MET A 93 0.54 15.37 6.07
N TYR A 94 0.90 14.40 6.92
CA TYR A 94 1.01 14.55 8.38
C TYR A 94 2.45 14.43 8.92
N GLY A 95 3.46 14.40 8.04
CA GLY A 95 4.85 14.73 8.41
C GLY A 95 5.93 13.95 7.67
N GLY A 96 6.73 14.67 6.87
CA GLY A 96 7.79 14.09 6.04
C GLY A 96 7.25 13.62 4.70
N GLU A 97 7.65 12.41 4.27
CA GLU A 97 7.15 11.76 3.04
C GLU A 97 5.91 10.88 3.32
N ALA A 98 5.15 11.21 4.36
CA ALA A 98 4.04 10.41 4.90
C ALA A 98 2.68 11.08 4.63
N SER A 99 1.78 10.35 3.96
CA SER A 99 0.43 10.81 3.64
C SER A 99 -0.66 9.74 3.87
N MET A 100 -1.92 10.19 3.79
CA MET A 100 -3.12 9.37 3.79
C MET A 100 -4.03 9.89 2.68
N ASP A 101 -4.42 9.00 1.77
CA ASP A 101 -5.42 9.26 0.75
C ASP A 101 -6.82 8.97 1.29
N MET A 102 -7.79 9.82 0.92
CA MET A 102 -9.22 9.60 1.11
C MET A 102 -9.95 9.78 -0.23
N GLU A 103 -10.45 8.70 -0.82
CA GLU A 103 -11.20 8.69 -2.09
C GLU A 103 -12.70 8.43 -1.86
N GLU A 104 -13.57 9.32 -2.35
CA GLU A 104 -15.03 9.20 -2.21
C GLU A 104 -15.58 8.02 -3.03
N GLY A 105 -15.87 6.92 -2.33
CA GLY A 105 -16.40 5.70 -2.90
C GLY A 105 -17.92 5.71 -3.01
N LYS A 106 -18.48 4.56 -3.41
CA LYS A 106 -19.93 4.29 -3.37
C LYS A 106 -20.17 2.85 -2.95
N ILE A 107 -20.96 2.66 -1.89
CA ILE A 107 -21.38 1.33 -1.45
C ILE A 107 -22.15 0.68 -2.61
N HIS A 108 -21.67 -0.47 -3.08
CA HIS A 108 -22.26 -1.12 -4.24
C HIS A 108 -23.64 -1.70 -3.88
N PRO A 109 -24.71 -1.58 -4.71
CA PRO A 109 -26.06 -2.08 -4.40
C PRO A 109 -26.26 -3.61 -4.23
N ARG A 110 -25.18 -4.36 -3.99
CA ARG A 110 -25.17 -5.77 -3.58
C ARG A 110 -24.39 -6.00 -2.28
N ASP A 111 -23.57 -5.04 -1.86
CA ASP A 111 -22.93 -5.03 -0.57
C ASP A 111 -23.94 -4.54 0.47
N GLN A 112 -24.77 -5.49 0.92
CA GLN A 112 -25.76 -5.25 1.96
C GLN A 112 -25.12 -5.19 3.35
N VAL A 113 -23.83 -5.54 3.49
CA VAL A 113 -23.13 -5.60 4.77
C VAL A 113 -22.61 -4.20 5.11
N THR A 114 -21.86 -3.57 4.20
CA THR A 114 -21.40 -2.18 4.38
C THR A 114 -22.57 -1.20 4.31
N ALA A 115 -23.61 -1.48 3.51
CA ALA A 115 -24.82 -0.64 3.48
C ALA A 115 -25.57 -0.64 4.82
N ALA A 116 -25.78 -1.82 5.43
CA ALA A 116 -26.46 -1.91 6.73
C ALA A 116 -25.60 -1.34 7.87
N PHE A 117 -24.27 -1.49 7.80
CA PHE A 117 -23.36 -0.91 8.79
C PHE A 117 -23.31 0.63 8.69
N ALA A 118 -23.38 1.19 7.48
CA ALA A 118 -23.52 2.64 7.29
C ALA A 118 -24.88 3.18 7.78
N GLU A 119 -25.96 2.43 7.55
CA GLU A 119 -27.31 2.74 8.06
C GLU A 119 -27.39 2.66 9.60
N GLU A 120 -26.69 1.70 10.24
CA GLU A 120 -26.58 1.60 11.71
C GLU A 120 -25.82 2.79 12.35
N HIS A 121 -25.01 3.50 11.55
CA HIS A 121 -24.18 4.62 11.99
C HIS A 121 -24.61 5.99 11.43
N ASP A 122 -25.83 6.12 10.90
CA ASP A 122 -26.38 7.36 10.32
C ASP A 122 -25.42 8.01 9.26
N CYS A 123 -24.78 7.18 8.42
CA CYS A 123 -23.77 7.62 7.44
C CYS A 123 -24.18 7.33 5.98
N ASP A 124 -24.22 8.36 5.15
CA ASP A 124 -24.61 8.29 3.73
C ASP A 124 -23.43 8.19 2.75
N ARG A 125 -22.21 8.57 3.19
CA ARG A 125 -20.98 8.56 2.39
C ARG A 125 -20.01 7.49 2.86
N VAL A 126 -19.18 7.02 1.92
CA VAL A 126 -18.03 6.17 2.19
C VAL A 126 -16.80 6.74 1.50
N TYR A 127 -15.69 6.76 2.23
CA TYR A 127 -14.35 7.04 1.71
C TYR A 127 -13.50 5.79 1.85
N LEU A 128 -12.79 5.39 0.78
CA LEU A 128 -11.68 4.46 0.89
C LEU A 128 -10.47 5.25 1.43
N VAL A 129 -9.85 4.74 2.48
CA VAL A 129 -8.78 5.40 3.23
C VAL A 129 -7.52 4.55 3.15
N THR A 130 -6.47 5.12 2.56
CA THR A 130 -5.21 4.41 2.28
C THR A 130 -4.03 5.14 2.93
N PHE A 131 -3.22 4.41 3.70
CA PHE A 131 -1.95 4.89 4.26
C PHE A 131 -1.03 3.70 4.55
N SER A 132 0.26 3.94 4.78
CA SER A 132 1.17 2.86 5.17
C SER A 132 0.86 2.37 6.58
N ALA A 133 0.56 1.08 6.76
CA ALA A 133 0.27 0.49 8.08
C ALA A 133 1.42 0.61 9.10
N GLU A 134 2.64 0.96 8.67
CA GLU A 134 3.79 1.28 9.55
C GLU A 134 3.72 2.72 10.12
N GLU A 135 2.74 3.51 9.66
CA GLU A 135 2.51 4.92 10.03
C GLU A 135 1.20 5.10 10.81
N TYR A 136 0.54 4.00 11.19
CA TYR A 136 -0.74 4.00 11.91
C TYR A 136 -0.73 4.88 13.18
N GLU A 137 0.37 4.89 13.94
CA GLU A 137 0.52 5.75 15.12
C GLU A 137 0.61 7.26 14.78
N LYS A 138 1.04 7.61 13.56
CA LYS A 138 1.12 9.00 13.07
C LYS A 138 -0.21 9.51 12.53
N VAL A 139 -0.99 8.66 11.86
CA VAL A 139 -2.27 9.03 11.23
C VAL A 139 -3.45 8.98 12.21
N LEU A 140 -3.34 8.17 13.28
CA LEU A 140 -4.38 8.07 14.33
C LEU A 140 -4.86 9.43 14.90
N PRO A 141 -3.99 10.41 15.18
CA PRO A 141 -4.41 11.77 15.56
C PRO A 141 -5.24 12.48 14.48
N VAL A 142 -4.90 12.32 13.20
CA VAL A 142 -5.65 12.91 12.07
C VAL A 142 -7.04 12.28 11.97
N MET A 143 -7.13 10.95 12.02
CA MET A 143 -8.41 10.23 11.99
C MET A 143 -9.32 10.65 13.16
N ARG A 144 -8.77 10.83 14.37
CA ARG A 144 -9.51 11.31 15.54
C ARG A 144 -9.97 12.75 15.42
N HIS A 145 -9.16 13.63 14.82
CA HIS A 145 -9.54 15.01 14.57
C HIS A 145 -10.68 15.12 13.55
N ILE A 146 -10.63 14.32 12.48
CA ILE A 146 -11.74 14.19 11.51
C ILE A 146 -13.01 13.71 12.23
N LEU A 147 -12.94 12.67 13.08
CA LEU A 147 -14.09 12.21 13.86
C LEU A 147 -14.67 13.29 14.78
N GLN A 148 -13.83 14.08 15.45
CA GLN A 148 -14.26 15.11 16.40
C GLN A 148 -14.89 16.36 15.74
N GLU A 149 -14.51 16.69 14.51
CA GLU A 149 -15.01 17.88 13.81
C GLU A 149 -16.04 17.56 12.71
N CYS A 150 -16.10 16.31 12.21
CA CYS A 150 -17.04 15.86 11.16
C CYS A 150 -17.98 14.71 11.58
N GLY A 151 -17.75 14.06 12.72
CA GLY A 151 -18.47 12.85 13.13
C GLY A 151 -18.17 11.65 12.22
N GLY A 152 -19.12 10.71 12.14
CA GLY A 152 -18.97 9.47 11.39
C GLY A 152 -18.14 8.41 12.13
N ILE A 153 -17.55 7.49 11.38
CA ILE A 153 -16.84 6.31 11.92
C ILE A 153 -15.74 5.84 10.96
N PHE A 154 -14.53 5.62 11.48
CA PHE A 154 -13.48 4.89 10.74
C PHE A 154 -13.51 3.42 11.13
N CYS A 155 -13.34 2.54 10.15
CA CYS A 155 -13.25 1.09 10.35
C CYS A 155 -12.25 0.45 9.38
N GLY A 156 -11.73 -0.73 9.73
CA GLY A 156 -10.94 -1.53 8.79
C GLY A 156 -11.80 -2.10 7.67
N ASP A 157 -11.32 -2.03 6.42
CA ASP A 157 -12.01 -2.70 5.29
C ASP A 157 -11.82 -4.22 5.41
N THR A 158 -12.76 -4.86 6.11
CA THR A 158 -12.67 -6.21 6.66
C THR A 158 -14.07 -6.80 6.84
N GLU A 159 -14.20 -8.14 6.82
CA GLU A 159 -15.50 -8.83 6.92
C GLU A 159 -16.27 -8.56 8.23
N ASP A 160 -15.63 -7.97 9.25
CA ASP A 160 -16.24 -7.60 10.53
C ASP A 160 -15.97 -6.15 10.97
N PHE A 161 -15.55 -5.29 10.03
CA PHE A 161 -15.28 -3.85 10.16
C PHE A 161 -14.26 -3.47 11.26
N LYS A 162 -13.28 -4.31 11.58
CA LYS A 162 -12.33 -4.07 12.68
C LYS A 162 -10.91 -3.69 12.25
N PRO A 163 -10.21 -2.88 13.07
CA PRO A 163 -10.71 -2.21 14.28
C PRO A 163 -11.61 -1.01 13.94
N ILE A 164 -12.46 -0.63 14.88
CA ILE A 164 -13.36 0.52 14.79
C ILE A 164 -12.74 1.71 15.56
N LEU A 165 -12.89 2.92 15.02
CA LEU A 165 -12.59 4.18 15.68
C LEU A 165 -13.81 5.12 15.58
N THR A 166 -14.34 5.50 16.74
CA THR A 166 -15.33 6.57 16.93
C THR A 166 -14.66 7.74 17.66
N GLU A 167 -15.43 8.83 17.87
CA GLU A 167 -15.17 9.77 18.98
C GLU A 167 -15.00 9.05 20.34
#